data_AF-A0A7C9FY08-F1
#
_entry.id   AF-A0A7C9FY08-F1
#
_cell.length_a   1.000
_cell.length_b   1.000
_cell.length_c   1.000
_cell.angle_alpha   90.00
_cell.angle_beta   90.00
_cell.angle_gamma   90.00
#
_symmetry.space_group_name_H-M   'P 1'
#
loop_
_entity.id
_entity.type
_entity.pdbx_description
1 polymer ?
#
loop_
_entity_poly.entity_id
_entity_poly.type
_entity_poly.pdbx_seq_one_letter_code
_entity_poly.pdbx_strand_id
1 'polypeptide(L)'
;MARILFSTLMLIHGLIHLFGFARQWNLAEVSLLNGKSLIPVSEATARTLGAAWFVAYVLFMLASLGYYRRHTWWMPTTLVALILSQALIFFYWPDAKAGTLVNILIALALASSYAKERFGRQIDSEIKNILPSSETQEQVIYARRLTGLPIPVQLWLTESGVVGSREVATARLLQEGEMRLSPEGRRVPIKAEQFIRVDEPGFVWKANLRMFSFLPVVARDKYIDGKGHMLVKAFSMFPFVSARGPKIDQGSLLRFLGEICWVPSAALGSYIRWEAVDDNCAKATMTYGGISASAIFCFDERHRLVSVSANRYMGGGEDSQLTPWVVTCQNWQVMQGVKIPVQGYVTWELPTGDFKAYDWEITDITYASPAFHQPEIKTENDTRIPLHQTAQLEKTIH
;
A
#
# COMPACT_ATOMS: atom_id res chain seq x y z
N MET A 1 15.61 -2.16 -14.07
CA MET A 1 16.90 -2.75 -13.65
C MET A 1 16.73 -4.01 -12.80
N ALA A 2 16.11 -3.96 -11.61
CA ALA A 2 15.95 -5.13 -10.72
C ALA A 2 15.33 -6.39 -11.38
N ARG A 3 14.28 -6.20 -12.20
CA ARG A 3 13.65 -7.31 -12.94
C ARG A 3 14.62 -8.02 -13.90
N ILE A 4 15.45 -7.27 -14.61
CA ILE A 4 16.43 -7.81 -15.55
C ILE A 4 17.48 -8.61 -14.77
N LEU A 5 18.05 -8.00 -13.72
CA LEU A 5 19.05 -8.63 -12.86
C LEU A 5 18.56 -9.97 -12.28
N PHE A 6 17.35 -10.01 -11.70
CA PHE A 6 16.81 -11.23 -11.11
C PHE A 6 16.49 -12.31 -12.15
N SER A 7 15.96 -11.92 -13.33
CA SER A 7 15.75 -12.86 -14.45
C SER A 7 17.09 -13.45 -14.90
N THR A 8 18.10 -12.59 -15.09
CA THR A 8 19.46 -13.01 -15.47
C THR A 8 20.09 -13.93 -14.42
N LEU A 9 19.90 -13.67 -13.13
CA LEU A 9 20.36 -14.57 -12.06
C LEU A 9 19.76 -15.97 -12.21
N MET A 10 18.44 -16.09 -12.35
CA MET A 10 17.78 -17.39 -12.54
C MET A 10 18.20 -18.07 -13.85
N LEU A 11 18.40 -17.29 -14.92
CA LEU A 11 18.86 -17.81 -16.20
C LEU A 11 20.29 -18.36 -16.12
N ILE A 12 21.23 -17.61 -15.54
CA ILE A 12 22.61 -18.08 -15.34
C ILE A 12 22.62 -19.30 -14.42
N HIS A 13 21.87 -19.26 -13.32
CA HIS A 13 21.80 -20.39 -12.40
C HIS A 13 21.25 -21.65 -13.08
N GLY A 14 20.15 -21.51 -13.83
CA GLY A 14 19.59 -22.60 -14.62
C GLY A 14 20.58 -23.18 -15.62
N LEU A 15 21.34 -22.33 -16.34
CA LEU A 15 22.37 -22.79 -17.27
C LEU A 15 23.47 -23.62 -16.59
N ILE A 16 23.83 -23.32 -15.34
CA ILE A 16 24.81 -24.11 -14.58
C ILE A 16 24.32 -25.55 -14.35
N HIS A 17 23.00 -25.78 -14.22
CA HIS A 17 22.46 -27.14 -14.09
C HIS A 17 22.73 -28.01 -15.33
N LEU A 18 22.96 -27.43 -16.51
CA LEU A 18 23.34 -28.19 -17.72
C LEU A 18 24.68 -28.90 -17.55
N PHE A 19 25.62 -28.38 -16.76
CA PHE A 19 26.89 -29.07 -16.49
C PHE A 19 26.68 -30.38 -15.72
N GLY A 20 25.73 -30.40 -14.77
CA GLY A 20 25.34 -31.62 -14.06
C GLY A 20 24.74 -32.66 -15.00
N PHE A 21 23.85 -32.23 -15.91
CA PHE A 21 23.28 -33.10 -16.93
C PHE A 21 24.36 -33.66 -17.88
N ALA A 22 25.16 -32.79 -18.48
CA ALA A 22 26.22 -33.17 -19.42
C ALA A 22 27.22 -34.14 -18.81
N ARG A 23 27.56 -33.96 -17.53
CA ARG A 23 28.47 -34.87 -16.80
C ARG A 23 27.85 -36.25 -16.60
N GLN A 24 26.62 -36.35 -16.10
CA GLN A 24 26.00 -37.65 -15.81
C GLN A 24 25.63 -38.45 -17.07
N TRP A 25 25.50 -37.77 -18.21
CA TRP A 25 25.28 -38.39 -19.52
C TRP A 25 26.55 -38.56 -20.35
N ASN A 26 27.72 -38.22 -19.80
CA ASN A 26 29.03 -38.27 -20.49
C ASN A 26 29.04 -37.54 -21.85
N LEU A 27 28.31 -36.42 -21.95
CA LEU A 27 28.22 -35.62 -23.17
C LEU A 27 29.44 -34.73 -23.39
N ALA A 28 30.16 -34.39 -22.32
CA ALA A 28 31.37 -33.60 -22.35
C ALA A 28 32.24 -33.86 -21.11
N GLU A 29 33.56 -33.73 -21.25
CA GLU A 29 34.47 -33.68 -20.10
C GLU A 29 34.35 -32.32 -19.41
N VAL A 30 33.64 -32.30 -18.28
CA VAL A 30 33.56 -31.12 -17.41
C VAL A 30 34.64 -31.25 -16.34
N SER A 31 35.85 -30.78 -16.66
CA SER A 31 37.03 -30.86 -15.78
C SER A 31 36.84 -30.20 -14.39
N LEU A 32 35.85 -29.32 -14.26
CA LEU A 32 35.47 -28.66 -13.01
C LEU A 32 34.65 -29.53 -12.05
N LEU A 33 34.10 -30.66 -12.50
CA LEU A 33 33.22 -31.53 -11.69
C LEU A 33 33.84 -32.91 -11.51
N ASN A 34 34.08 -33.31 -10.27
CA ASN A 34 34.61 -34.64 -9.97
C ASN A 34 33.55 -35.73 -10.22
N GLY A 35 32.27 -35.37 -10.24
CA GLY A 35 31.13 -36.26 -10.44
C GLY A 35 30.80 -37.10 -9.19
N LYS A 36 31.44 -36.82 -8.05
CA LYS A 36 31.26 -37.59 -6.82
C LYS A 36 30.01 -37.12 -6.09
N SER A 37 29.02 -38.01 -6.00
CA SER A 37 27.87 -37.86 -5.11
C SER A 37 28.24 -38.23 -3.67
N LEU A 38 27.42 -37.79 -2.71
CA LEU A 38 27.55 -38.17 -1.30
C LEU A 38 27.39 -39.67 -1.08
N ILE A 39 26.55 -40.32 -1.89
CA ILE A 39 26.31 -41.76 -1.85
C ILE A 39 26.67 -42.32 -3.23
N PRO A 40 27.51 -43.37 -3.33
CA PRO A 40 27.78 -44.04 -4.60
C PRO A 40 26.48 -44.57 -5.23
N VAL A 41 26.32 -44.38 -6.52
CA VAL A 41 25.12 -44.79 -7.26
C VAL A 41 25.48 -45.58 -8.51
N SER A 42 24.56 -46.44 -8.95
CA SER A 42 24.68 -47.11 -10.23
C SER A 42 24.62 -46.12 -11.40
N GLU A 43 25.12 -46.53 -12.56
CA GLU A 43 25.07 -45.70 -13.77
C GLU A 43 23.62 -45.32 -14.16
N ALA A 44 22.67 -46.26 -14.01
CA ALA A 44 21.25 -45.99 -14.28
C ALA A 44 20.67 -44.88 -13.38
N THR A 45 21.02 -44.92 -12.09
CA THR A 45 20.62 -43.88 -11.13
C THR A 45 21.31 -42.55 -11.44
N ALA A 46 22.60 -42.58 -11.81
CA ALA A 46 23.35 -41.41 -12.23
C ALA A 46 22.70 -40.72 -13.45
N ARG A 47 22.31 -41.48 -14.48
CA ARG A 47 21.60 -40.95 -15.67
C ARG A 47 20.24 -40.35 -15.32
N THR A 48 19.49 -40.98 -14.41
CA THR A 48 18.21 -40.46 -13.90
C THR A 48 18.40 -39.13 -13.17
N LEU A 49 19.40 -39.03 -12.29
CA LEU A 49 19.76 -37.76 -11.63
C LEU A 49 20.25 -36.71 -12.65
N GLY A 50 20.95 -37.14 -13.70
CA GLY A 50 21.27 -36.32 -14.87
C GLY A 50 20.02 -35.70 -15.50
N ALA A 51 19.00 -36.50 -15.79
CA ALA A 51 17.74 -35.98 -16.32
C ALA A 51 17.07 -34.98 -15.36
N ALA A 52 17.15 -35.22 -14.05
CA ALA A 52 16.67 -34.27 -13.03
C ALA A 52 17.44 -32.93 -13.08
N TRP A 53 18.76 -32.93 -13.32
CA TRP A 53 19.52 -31.69 -13.58
C TRP A 53 18.98 -30.93 -14.79
N PHE A 54 18.65 -31.63 -15.88
CA PHE A 54 18.05 -31.01 -17.07
C PHE A 54 16.65 -30.44 -16.80
N VAL A 55 15.83 -31.14 -16.03
CA VAL A 55 14.52 -30.63 -15.60
C VAL A 55 14.68 -29.36 -14.77
N ALA A 56 15.63 -29.31 -13.84
CA ALA A 56 15.92 -28.10 -13.05
C ALA A 56 16.32 -26.92 -13.96
N TYR A 57 17.16 -27.15 -14.98
CA TYR A 57 17.48 -26.15 -16.00
C TYR A 57 16.23 -25.60 -16.68
N VAL A 58 15.35 -26.47 -17.21
CA VAL A 58 14.12 -26.06 -17.90
C VAL A 58 13.22 -25.24 -16.97
N LEU A 59 13.04 -25.70 -15.73
CA LEU A 59 12.22 -24.99 -14.74
C LEU A 59 12.77 -23.59 -14.44
N PHE A 60 14.09 -23.41 -14.29
CA PHE A 60 14.67 -22.09 -14.10
C PHE A 60 14.56 -21.19 -15.35
N MET A 61 14.63 -21.75 -16.56
CA MET A 61 14.39 -20.98 -17.79
C MET A 61 12.95 -20.47 -17.85
N LEU A 62 11.99 -21.35 -17.57
CA LEU A 62 10.58 -20.99 -17.53
C LEU A 62 10.31 -19.97 -16.43
N ALA A 63 10.81 -20.19 -15.21
CA ALA A 63 10.70 -19.23 -14.10
C ALA A 63 11.27 -17.86 -14.46
N SER A 64 12.45 -17.81 -15.09
CA SER A 64 13.08 -16.58 -15.57
C SER A 64 12.21 -15.86 -16.60
N LEU A 65 11.70 -16.59 -17.60
CA LEU A 65 10.82 -16.03 -18.63
C LEU A 65 9.51 -15.51 -18.03
N GLY A 66 8.87 -16.31 -17.17
CA GLY A 66 7.62 -15.96 -16.50
C GLY A 66 7.77 -14.70 -15.66
N TYR A 67 8.84 -14.62 -14.85
CA TYR A 67 9.13 -13.44 -14.04
C TYR A 67 9.41 -12.20 -14.90
N TYR A 68 10.22 -12.35 -15.96
CA TYR A 68 10.51 -11.25 -16.89
C TYR A 68 9.24 -10.70 -17.56
N ARG A 69 8.33 -11.61 -17.97
CA ARG A 69 7.04 -11.32 -18.61
C ARG A 69 5.90 -10.99 -17.63
N ARG A 70 6.16 -11.01 -16.32
CA ARG A 70 5.18 -10.72 -15.25
C ARG A 70 4.01 -11.73 -15.15
N HIS A 71 4.21 -12.96 -15.59
CA HIS A 71 3.18 -13.99 -15.45
C HIS A 71 3.20 -14.62 -14.06
N THR A 72 2.06 -14.69 -13.38
CA THR A 72 1.91 -15.19 -12.00
C THR A 72 2.40 -16.62 -11.78
N TRP A 73 2.41 -17.47 -12.81
CA TRP A 73 2.92 -18.84 -12.72
C TRP A 73 4.44 -18.94 -12.45
N TRP A 74 5.20 -17.85 -12.56
CA TRP A 74 6.64 -17.85 -12.26
C TRP A 74 6.94 -18.31 -10.83
N MET A 75 6.09 -17.96 -9.84
CA MET A 75 6.29 -18.28 -8.44
C MET A 75 6.23 -19.80 -8.16
N PRO A 76 5.14 -20.52 -8.51
CA PRO A 76 5.10 -21.97 -8.31
C PRO A 76 6.18 -22.69 -9.12
N THR A 77 6.50 -22.25 -10.35
CA THR A 77 7.60 -22.83 -11.14
C THR A 77 8.95 -22.67 -10.43
N THR A 78 9.23 -21.48 -9.89
CA THR A 78 10.48 -21.21 -9.14
C THR A 78 10.56 -22.05 -7.88
N LEU A 79 9.45 -22.25 -7.17
CA LEU A 79 9.42 -23.08 -5.97
C LEU A 79 9.79 -24.54 -6.28
N VAL A 80 9.20 -25.11 -7.34
CA VAL A 80 9.54 -26.47 -7.79
C VAL A 80 11.00 -26.56 -8.24
N ALA A 81 11.48 -25.55 -8.98
CA ALA A 81 12.88 -25.47 -9.42
C ALA A 81 13.85 -25.48 -8.21
N LEU A 82 13.56 -24.67 -7.18
CA LEU A 82 14.37 -24.57 -5.96
C LEU A 82 14.42 -25.88 -5.19
N ILE A 83 13.29 -26.56 -5.01
CA ILE A 83 13.23 -27.84 -4.29
C ILE A 83 14.07 -28.89 -5.02
N LEU A 84 13.88 -29.01 -6.34
CA LEU A 84 14.63 -29.97 -7.16
C LEU A 84 16.12 -29.63 -7.17
N SER A 85 16.46 -28.36 -7.42
CA SER A 85 17.84 -27.85 -7.42
C SER A 85 18.54 -28.15 -6.11
N GLN A 86 17.90 -27.84 -4.98
CA GLN A 86 18.50 -28.02 -3.67
C GLN A 86 18.71 -29.50 -3.32
N ALA A 87 17.77 -30.37 -3.69
CA ALA A 87 17.92 -31.81 -3.52
C ALA A 87 19.12 -32.35 -4.31
N LEU A 88 19.28 -31.91 -5.57
CA LEU A 88 20.41 -32.28 -6.42
C LEU A 88 21.74 -31.74 -5.88
N ILE A 89 21.77 -30.49 -5.40
CA ILE A 89 22.96 -29.88 -4.80
C ILE A 89 23.38 -30.64 -3.54
N PHE A 90 22.44 -31.02 -2.67
CA PHE A 90 22.77 -31.84 -1.50
C PHE A 90 23.37 -33.18 -1.93
N PHE A 91 22.78 -33.83 -2.93
CA PHE A 91 23.29 -35.13 -3.41
C PHE A 91 24.71 -35.04 -4.01
N TYR A 92 25.02 -33.94 -4.70
CA TYR A 92 26.33 -33.66 -5.33
C TYR A 92 27.12 -32.56 -4.60
N TRP A 93 27.04 -32.52 -3.27
CA TRP A 93 27.59 -31.44 -2.45
C TRP A 93 29.05 -31.06 -2.74
N PRO A 94 30.00 -32.01 -2.93
CA PRO A 94 31.41 -31.66 -3.18
C PRO A 94 31.60 -30.72 -4.36
N ASP A 95 30.82 -30.92 -5.41
CA ASP A 95 30.91 -30.17 -6.66
C ASP A 95 29.90 -29.00 -6.71
N ALA A 96 28.74 -29.12 -6.04
CA ALA A 96 27.60 -28.23 -6.27
C ALA A 96 27.29 -27.25 -5.12
N LYS A 97 27.96 -27.33 -3.97
CA LYS A 97 27.62 -26.55 -2.75
C LYS A 97 27.43 -25.04 -2.97
N ALA A 98 28.19 -24.43 -3.88
CA ALA A 98 28.07 -23.01 -4.22
C ALA A 98 26.67 -22.64 -4.77
N GLY A 99 26.00 -23.58 -5.42
CA GLY A 99 24.62 -23.42 -5.89
C GLY A 99 23.62 -23.15 -4.77
N THR A 100 23.88 -23.63 -3.54
CA THR A 100 23.01 -23.38 -2.39
C THR A 100 22.91 -21.89 -2.09
N LEU A 101 23.99 -21.13 -2.22
CA LEU A 101 23.96 -19.67 -2.01
C LEU A 101 23.03 -18.99 -3.03
N VAL A 102 23.08 -19.42 -4.29
CA VAL A 102 22.21 -18.90 -5.35
C VAL A 102 20.74 -19.26 -5.09
N ASN A 103 20.47 -20.52 -4.68
CA ASN A 103 19.13 -20.94 -4.26
C ASN A 103 18.59 -20.10 -3.10
N ILE A 104 19.42 -19.77 -2.11
CA ILE A 104 19.03 -18.90 -0.98
C ILE A 104 18.63 -17.52 -1.49
N LEU A 105 19.42 -16.91 -2.39
CA LEU A 105 19.09 -15.59 -2.97
C LEU A 105 17.78 -15.61 -3.75
N ILE A 106 17.56 -16.65 -4.57
CA ILE A 106 16.31 -16.84 -5.32
C ILE A 106 15.13 -17.08 -4.37
N ALA A 107 15.31 -17.89 -3.32
CA ALA A 107 14.28 -18.15 -2.32
C ALA A 107 13.88 -16.89 -1.54
N LEU A 108 14.83 -16.04 -1.15
CA LEU A 108 14.56 -14.76 -0.49
C LEU A 108 13.75 -13.81 -1.38
N ALA A 109 14.08 -13.74 -2.68
CA ALA A 109 13.34 -12.93 -3.64
C ALA A 109 11.92 -13.48 -3.89
N LEU A 110 11.77 -14.80 -4.00
CA LEU A 110 10.48 -15.49 -4.10
C LEU A 110 9.62 -15.20 -2.86
N ALA A 111 10.18 -15.37 -1.67
CA ALA A 111 9.49 -15.15 -0.40
C ALA A 111 9.06 -13.68 -0.23
N SER A 112 9.93 -12.72 -0.58
CA SER A 112 9.58 -11.29 -0.54
C SER A 112 8.46 -10.95 -1.53
N SER A 113 8.50 -11.53 -2.74
CA SER A 113 7.46 -11.30 -3.75
C SER A 113 6.11 -11.88 -3.31
N TYR A 114 6.09 -13.10 -2.78
CA TYR A 114 4.90 -13.72 -2.22
C TYR A 114 4.36 -12.92 -1.02
N ALA A 115 5.22 -12.46 -0.12
CA ALA A 115 4.84 -11.64 1.02
C ALA A 115 4.19 -10.32 0.57
N LYS A 116 4.72 -9.69 -0.47
CA LYS A 116 4.14 -8.49 -1.09
C LYS A 116 2.76 -8.76 -1.67
N GLU A 117 2.56 -9.83 -2.43
CA GLU A 117 1.24 -10.19 -2.98
C GLU A 117 0.22 -10.53 -1.89
N ARG A 118 0.64 -11.26 -0.85
CA ARG A 118 -0.22 -11.57 0.30
C ARG A 118 -0.64 -10.29 1.02
N PHE A 119 0.31 -9.38 1.24
CA PHE A 119 0.02 -8.11 1.90
C PHE A 119 -0.89 -7.22 1.04
N GLY A 120 -0.65 -7.14 -0.27
CA GLY A 120 -1.54 -6.46 -1.21
C GLY A 120 -2.97 -7.00 -1.14
N ARG A 121 -3.14 -8.32 -1.25
CA ARG A 121 -4.47 -8.97 -1.12
C ARG A 121 -5.15 -8.69 0.21
N GLN A 122 -4.38 -8.64 1.31
CA GLN A 122 -4.94 -8.25 2.61
C GLN A 122 -5.49 -6.82 2.57
N ILE A 123 -4.73 -5.87 2.03
CA ILE A 123 -5.16 -4.46 1.93
C ILE A 123 -6.35 -4.33 0.98
N ASP A 124 -6.34 -5.02 -0.15
CA ASP A 124 -7.46 -4.97 -1.11
C ASP A 124 -8.74 -5.53 -0.50
N SER A 125 -8.65 -6.57 0.33
CA SER A 125 -9.78 -7.06 1.11
C SER A 125 -10.22 -6.04 2.17
N GLU A 126 -9.29 -5.38 2.86
CA GLU A 126 -9.61 -4.32 3.84
C GLU A 126 -10.30 -3.13 3.15
N ILE A 127 -9.85 -2.72 1.96
CA ILE A 127 -10.48 -1.68 1.15
C ILE A 127 -11.87 -2.13 0.73
N LYS A 128 -12.02 -3.34 0.17
CA LYS A 128 -13.32 -3.87 -0.25
C LYS A 128 -14.34 -3.89 0.89
N ASN A 129 -13.90 -4.15 2.12
CA ASN A 129 -14.77 -4.17 3.29
C ASN A 129 -15.26 -2.77 3.73
N ILE A 130 -14.56 -1.69 3.37
CA ILE A 130 -15.00 -0.32 3.64
C ILE A 130 -15.69 0.35 2.46
N LEU A 131 -15.73 -0.29 1.29
CA LEU A 131 -16.51 0.23 0.19
C LEU A 131 -17.98 -0.17 0.36
N PRO A 132 -18.94 0.75 0.20
CA PRO A 132 -20.35 0.45 0.40
C PRO A 132 -20.81 -0.65 -0.56
N SER A 133 -21.56 -1.61 -0.02
CA SER A 133 -22.10 -2.76 -0.77
C SER A 133 -23.36 -2.44 -1.58
N SER A 134 -24.00 -1.31 -1.30
CA SER A 134 -25.31 -0.93 -1.82
C SER A 134 -25.33 0.52 -2.27
N GLU A 135 -26.14 0.78 -3.30
CA GLU A 135 -26.52 2.12 -3.73
C GLU A 135 -27.37 2.79 -2.63
N THR A 136 -26.72 3.51 -1.73
CA THR A 136 -27.42 4.47 -0.87
C THR A 136 -27.97 5.58 -1.77
N GLN A 137 -29.20 6.04 -1.53
CA GLN A 137 -29.79 7.07 -2.39
C GLN A 137 -28.93 8.34 -2.43
N GLU A 138 -28.67 8.86 -3.63
CA GLU A 138 -27.96 10.13 -3.81
C GLU A 138 -28.77 11.27 -3.18
N GLN A 139 -28.33 11.74 -2.01
CA GLN A 139 -28.96 12.88 -1.34
C GLN A 139 -28.16 14.16 -1.60
N VAL A 140 -28.85 15.18 -2.12
CA VAL A 140 -28.31 16.53 -2.24
C VAL A 140 -28.30 17.20 -0.87
N ILE A 141 -27.18 17.82 -0.51
CA ILE A 141 -27.04 18.53 0.75
C ILE A 141 -27.57 19.95 0.60
N TYR A 142 -28.72 20.22 1.20
CA TYR A 142 -29.33 21.56 1.21
C TYR A 142 -28.86 22.37 2.42
N ALA A 143 -28.86 23.71 2.31
CA ALA A 143 -28.45 24.63 3.38
C ALA A 143 -29.13 24.37 4.73
N ARG A 144 -30.40 23.92 4.73
CA ARG A 144 -31.13 23.54 5.96
C ARG A 144 -30.46 22.42 6.77
N ARG A 145 -29.60 21.58 6.16
CA ARG A 145 -28.81 20.54 6.87
C ARG A 145 -27.73 21.15 7.76
N LEU A 146 -27.35 22.40 7.51
CA LEU A 146 -26.38 23.14 8.32
C LEU A 146 -27.02 23.79 9.55
N THR A 147 -28.35 23.88 9.60
CA THR A 147 -29.08 24.50 10.71
C THR A 147 -28.76 23.78 12.02
N GLY A 148 -28.33 24.54 13.03
CA GLY A 148 -27.95 24.01 14.34
C GLY A 148 -26.46 23.72 14.52
N LEU A 149 -25.65 23.76 13.46
CA LEU A 149 -24.19 23.74 13.59
C LEU A 149 -23.66 25.10 14.08
N PRO A 150 -22.50 25.16 14.74
CA PRO A 150 -21.81 26.42 15.01
C PRO A 150 -21.57 27.23 13.73
N ILE A 151 -21.69 28.56 13.82
CA ILE A 151 -21.48 29.49 12.69
C ILE A 151 -20.19 29.20 11.90
N PRO A 152 -19.00 29.07 12.53
CA PRO A 152 -17.76 28.78 11.78
C PRO A 152 -17.84 27.49 10.94
N VAL A 153 -18.55 26.47 11.42
CA VAL A 153 -18.73 25.19 10.70
C VAL A 153 -19.68 25.37 9.52
N GLN A 154 -20.77 26.12 9.69
CA GLN A 154 -21.71 26.40 8.59
C GLN A 154 -21.02 27.16 7.44
N LEU A 155 -20.21 28.17 7.80
CA LEU A 155 -19.47 28.98 6.84
C LEU A 155 -18.42 28.14 6.11
N TRP A 156 -17.69 27.28 6.84
CA TRP A 156 -16.72 26.37 6.25
C TRP A 156 -17.35 25.38 5.26
N LEU A 157 -18.47 24.76 5.61
CA LEU A 157 -19.14 23.81 4.71
C LEU A 157 -19.70 24.51 3.47
N THR A 158 -20.18 25.74 3.61
CA THR A 158 -20.61 26.56 2.48
C THR A 158 -19.44 26.92 1.57
N GLU A 159 -18.35 27.45 2.14
CA GLU A 159 -17.12 27.81 1.41
C GLU A 159 -16.47 26.59 0.73
N SER A 160 -16.60 25.41 1.34
CA SER A 160 -16.07 24.16 0.79
C SER A 160 -16.86 23.62 -0.41
N GLY A 161 -18.02 24.21 -0.73
CA GLY A 161 -18.90 23.76 -1.81
C GLY A 161 -19.78 22.57 -1.43
N VAL A 162 -20.01 22.32 -0.14
CA VAL A 162 -20.87 21.20 0.32
C VAL A 162 -22.34 21.47 0.06
N VAL A 163 -22.78 22.73 0.16
CA VAL A 163 -24.17 23.09 -0.11
C VAL A 163 -24.47 22.97 -1.60
N GLY A 164 -25.46 22.17 -1.95
CA GLY A 164 -25.82 21.84 -3.33
C GLY A 164 -25.04 20.66 -3.92
N SER A 165 -24.03 20.14 -3.20
CA SER A 165 -23.33 18.92 -3.63
C SER A 165 -24.11 17.66 -3.25
N ARG A 166 -23.72 16.54 -3.87
CA ARG A 166 -24.16 15.21 -3.44
C ARG A 166 -23.40 14.80 -2.18
N GLU A 167 -24.04 13.98 -1.35
CA GLU A 167 -23.39 13.33 -0.23
C GLU A 167 -22.29 12.38 -0.71
N VAL A 168 -21.12 12.50 -0.09
CA VAL A 168 -19.94 11.68 -0.39
C VAL A 168 -19.97 10.48 0.54
N ALA A 169 -20.09 9.28 -0.02
CA ALA A 169 -20.03 8.04 0.76
C ALA A 169 -18.57 7.60 0.94
N THR A 170 -17.77 7.70 -0.12
CA THR A 170 -16.36 7.35 -0.07
C THR A 170 -15.48 8.34 -0.83
N ALA A 171 -14.22 8.43 -0.43
CA ALA A 171 -13.20 9.18 -1.14
C ALA A 171 -11.96 8.33 -1.34
N ARG A 172 -11.35 8.43 -2.51
CA ARG A 172 -10.02 7.88 -2.81
C ARG A 172 -9.07 9.04 -3.05
N LEU A 173 -7.94 9.05 -2.36
CA LEU A 173 -6.96 10.14 -2.47
C LEU A 173 -5.54 9.61 -2.62
N LEU A 174 -4.73 10.35 -3.38
CA LEU A 174 -3.31 10.12 -3.59
C LEU A 174 -2.51 11.22 -2.91
N GLN A 175 -1.50 10.80 -2.14
CA GLN A 175 -0.66 11.70 -1.35
C GLN A 175 0.81 11.52 -1.72
N GLU A 176 1.52 12.63 -1.78
CA GLU A 176 2.98 12.67 -1.74
C GLU A 176 3.43 13.53 -0.55
N GLY A 177 4.64 13.29 -0.06
CA GLY A 177 5.14 14.05 1.09
C GLY A 177 6.39 13.48 1.72
N GLU A 178 6.68 13.95 2.92
CA GLU A 178 7.83 13.52 3.72
C GLU A 178 7.42 13.21 5.15
N MET A 179 7.81 12.04 5.64
CA MET A 179 7.55 11.62 7.02
C MET A 179 8.84 11.53 7.82
N ARG A 180 8.76 11.86 9.10
CA ARG A 180 9.84 11.70 10.07
C ARG A 180 9.32 10.88 11.25
N LEU A 181 10.06 9.83 11.64
CA LEU A 181 9.60 8.84 12.64
C LEU A 181 9.99 9.22 14.09
N SER A 182 10.99 10.09 14.27
CA SER A 182 11.41 10.63 15.56
C SER A 182 11.90 12.07 15.39
N PRO A 183 11.94 12.90 16.45
CA PRO A 183 12.36 14.29 16.34
C PRO A 183 13.73 14.48 15.66
N GLU A 184 14.69 13.59 15.93
CA GLU A 184 16.04 13.60 15.35
C GLU A 184 16.16 12.74 14.08
N GLY A 185 15.06 12.09 13.67
CA GLY A 185 15.03 11.19 12.54
C GLY A 185 15.21 11.89 11.19
N ARG A 186 15.65 11.15 10.18
CA ARG A 186 15.68 11.65 8.79
C ARG A 186 14.26 11.71 8.22
N ARG A 187 14.06 12.67 7.31
CA ARG A 187 12.86 12.72 6.48
C ARG A 187 12.89 11.59 5.45
N VAL A 188 11.76 10.95 5.25
CA VAL A 188 11.57 9.84 4.32
C VAL A 188 10.46 10.21 3.36
N PRO A 189 10.75 10.31 2.05
CA PRO A 189 9.72 10.54 1.05
C PRO A 189 8.68 9.42 1.07
N ILE A 190 7.42 9.79 0.95
CA ILE A 190 6.29 8.85 0.98
C ILE A 190 5.37 9.10 -0.19
N LYS A 191 4.89 7.99 -0.77
CA LYS A 191 3.74 7.99 -1.68
C LYS A 191 2.68 7.10 -1.09
N ALA A 192 1.49 7.67 -0.90
CA ALA A 192 0.39 6.99 -0.25
C ALA A 192 -0.89 7.07 -1.05
N GLU A 193 -1.73 6.07 -0.84
CA GLU A 193 -3.09 6.00 -1.34
C GLU A 193 -4.01 5.70 -0.15
N GLN A 194 -5.11 6.43 -0.06
CA GLN A 194 -6.07 6.28 1.03
C GLN A 194 -7.49 6.17 0.48
N PHE A 195 -8.26 5.31 1.11
CA PHE A 195 -9.69 5.17 0.92
C PHE A 195 -10.37 5.57 2.22
N ILE A 196 -11.36 6.44 2.14
CA ILE A 196 -12.16 6.93 3.27
C ILE A 196 -13.61 6.52 3.03
N ARG A 197 -14.28 6.07 4.09
CA ARG A 197 -15.73 5.85 4.15
C ARG A 197 -16.33 6.82 5.19
N VAL A 198 -17.45 7.45 4.83
CA VAL A 198 -18.05 8.53 5.63
C VAL A 198 -19.26 8.06 6.44
N ASP A 199 -20.18 7.32 5.84
CA ASP A 199 -21.41 6.84 6.50
C ASP A 199 -21.13 5.92 7.70
N GLU A 200 -20.17 5.02 7.52
CA GLU A 200 -19.50 4.31 8.61
C GLU A 200 -18.05 4.80 8.66
N PRO A 201 -17.69 5.70 9.60
CA PRO A 201 -16.44 6.43 9.57
C PRO A 201 -15.26 5.48 9.63
N GLY A 202 -14.47 5.48 8.56
CA GLY A 202 -13.36 4.55 8.40
C GLY A 202 -12.39 4.97 7.32
N PHE A 203 -11.20 4.39 7.37
CA PHE A 203 -10.23 4.53 6.30
C PHE A 203 -9.31 3.33 6.19
N VAL A 204 -8.74 3.14 5.00
CA VAL A 204 -7.57 2.31 4.76
C VAL A 204 -6.55 3.16 4.01
N TRP A 205 -5.41 3.37 4.66
CA TRP A 205 -4.28 4.10 4.10
C TRP A 205 -3.14 3.13 3.86
N LYS A 206 -2.53 3.18 2.68
CA LYS A 206 -1.34 2.39 2.36
C LYS A 206 -0.26 3.28 1.78
N ALA A 207 0.98 3.00 2.15
CA ALA A 207 2.12 3.73 1.63
C ALA A 207 3.29 2.81 1.31
N ASN A 208 4.04 3.24 0.30
CA ASN A 208 5.33 2.66 -0.05
C ASN A 208 6.41 3.68 0.28
N LEU A 209 7.44 3.24 1.00
CA LEU A 209 8.57 4.08 1.38
C LEU A 209 9.89 3.30 1.27
N ARG A 210 10.99 4.05 1.22
CA ARG A 210 12.35 3.50 1.24
C ARG A 210 13.09 4.05 2.46
N MET A 211 13.29 3.22 3.47
CA MET A 211 14.15 3.59 4.60
C MET A 211 15.63 3.45 4.20
N PHE A 212 16.47 4.36 4.71
CA PHE A 212 17.91 4.40 4.41
C PHE A 212 18.24 4.38 2.90
N SER A 213 17.34 4.88 2.05
CA SER A 213 17.43 4.88 0.58
C SER A 213 17.35 3.51 -0.13
N PHE A 214 17.53 2.38 0.57
CA PHE A 214 17.54 1.04 -0.05
C PHE A 214 16.53 0.03 0.54
N LEU A 215 16.11 0.19 1.79
CA LEU A 215 15.25 -0.79 2.47
C LEU A 215 13.78 -0.55 2.08
N PRO A 216 13.15 -1.45 1.28
CA PRO A 216 11.75 -1.30 0.91
C PRO A 216 10.86 -1.55 2.11
N VAL A 217 9.98 -0.60 2.39
CA VAL A 217 9.05 -0.63 3.51
C VAL A 217 7.67 -0.34 3.00
N VAL A 218 6.72 -1.13 3.49
CA VAL A 218 5.30 -0.93 3.24
C VAL A 218 4.63 -0.61 4.57
N ALA A 219 3.82 0.43 4.56
CA ALA A 219 3.01 0.83 5.70
C ALA A 219 1.54 0.72 5.33
N ARG A 220 0.74 0.27 6.29
CA ARG A 220 -0.70 0.34 6.22
C ARG A 220 -1.21 0.88 7.54
N ASP A 221 -2.16 1.79 7.48
CA ASP A 221 -2.94 2.21 8.64
C ASP A 221 -4.41 2.07 8.31
N LYS A 222 -5.24 1.75 9.31
CA LYS A 222 -6.67 1.59 9.09
C LYS A 222 -7.48 1.92 10.33
N TYR A 223 -8.70 2.39 10.08
CA TYR A 223 -9.75 2.55 11.07
C TYR A 223 -11.03 1.94 10.49
N ILE A 224 -11.50 0.84 11.06
CA ILE A 224 -12.68 0.10 10.59
C ILE A 224 -13.46 -0.36 11.82
N ASP A 225 -14.78 -0.14 11.85
CA ASP A 225 -15.66 -0.52 12.97
C ASP A 225 -15.16 -0.01 14.34
N GLY A 226 -14.60 1.21 14.36
CA GLY A 226 -14.04 1.79 15.57
C GLY A 226 -12.66 1.25 15.97
N LYS A 227 -12.04 0.38 15.16
CA LYS A 227 -10.75 -0.27 15.46
C LYS A 227 -9.62 0.24 14.57
N GLY A 228 -8.57 0.72 15.24
CA GLY A 228 -7.33 1.16 14.64
C GLY A 228 -6.32 0.01 14.49
N HIS A 229 -5.59 -0.03 13.39
CA HIS A 229 -4.41 -0.91 13.29
C HIS A 229 -3.36 -0.30 12.38
N MET A 230 -2.21 0.09 12.94
CA MET A 230 -1.03 0.48 12.17
C MET A 230 -0.10 -0.73 12.00
N LEU A 231 0.39 -0.97 10.79
CA LEU A 231 1.28 -2.07 10.46
C LEU A 231 2.35 -1.60 9.48
N VAL A 232 3.61 -1.75 9.86
CA VAL A 232 4.76 -1.41 9.03
C VAL A 232 5.66 -2.63 8.89
N LYS A 233 6.00 -3.00 7.64
CA LYS A 233 6.79 -4.18 7.31
C LYS A 233 7.98 -3.85 6.44
N ALA A 234 9.14 -4.41 6.79
CA ALA A 234 10.30 -4.45 5.92
C ALA A 234 10.17 -5.60 4.91
N PHE A 235 10.54 -5.35 3.65
CA PHE A 235 10.44 -6.32 2.54
C PHE A 235 9.03 -6.92 2.36
N SER A 236 7.99 -6.24 2.85
CA SER A 236 6.60 -6.74 2.96
C SER A 236 6.41 -7.98 3.83
N MET A 237 7.45 -8.44 4.54
CA MET A 237 7.46 -9.72 5.25
C MET A 237 7.59 -9.55 6.76
N PHE A 238 8.61 -8.82 7.20
CA PHE A 238 8.96 -8.74 8.62
C PHE A 238 8.30 -7.51 9.25
N PRO A 239 7.28 -7.68 10.13
CA PRO A 239 6.69 -6.56 10.83
C PRO A 239 7.69 -6.04 11.86
N PHE A 240 7.89 -4.73 11.90
CA PHE A 240 8.62 -4.07 12.98
C PHE A 240 7.78 -3.00 13.69
N VAL A 241 6.60 -2.66 13.15
CA VAL A 241 5.54 -1.95 13.87
C VAL A 241 4.23 -2.68 13.64
N SER A 242 3.52 -3.02 14.72
CA SER A 242 2.13 -3.48 14.68
C SER A 242 1.41 -2.97 15.92
N ALA A 243 0.75 -1.81 15.79
CA ALA A 243 0.11 -1.14 16.92
C ALA A 243 -1.41 -1.33 16.86
N ARG A 244 -2.01 -1.77 17.96
CA ARG A 244 -3.46 -1.99 18.15
C ARG A 244 -3.85 -1.64 19.59
N GLY A 245 -5.15 -1.57 19.84
CA GLY A 245 -5.71 -1.40 21.17
C GLY A 245 -6.29 0.00 21.39
N PRO A 246 -6.87 0.26 22.58
CA PRO A 246 -7.71 1.43 22.81
C PRO A 246 -7.05 2.78 22.50
N LYS A 247 -5.75 2.92 22.79
CA LYS A 247 -4.97 4.14 22.47
C LYS A 247 -4.85 4.36 20.95
N ILE A 248 -4.63 3.29 20.21
CA ILE A 248 -4.56 3.33 18.73
C ILE A 248 -5.94 3.54 18.13
N ASP A 249 -6.98 2.92 18.69
CA ASP A 249 -8.38 3.13 18.27
C ASP A 249 -8.77 4.61 18.40
N GLN A 250 -8.52 5.24 19.57
CA GLN A 250 -8.76 6.67 19.80
C GLN A 250 -7.92 7.55 18.87
N GLY A 251 -6.63 7.24 18.70
CA GLY A 251 -5.76 7.99 17.80
C GLY A 251 -6.19 7.88 16.33
N SER A 252 -6.78 6.75 15.92
CA SER A 252 -7.30 6.55 14.57
C SER A 252 -8.63 7.29 14.37
N LEU A 253 -9.48 7.34 15.40
CA LEU A 253 -10.69 8.17 15.42
C LEU A 253 -10.33 9.66 15.26
N LEU A 254 -9.37 10.17 16.04
CA LEU A 254 -8.91 11.56 15.93
C LEU A 254 -8.26 11.84 14.57
N ARG A 255 -7.56 10.87 13.99
CA ARG A 255 -7.02 10.97 12.64
C ARG A 255 -8.14 11.11 11.61
N PHE A 256 -9.14 10.21 11.62
CA PHE A 256 -10.30 10.32 10.74
C PHE A 256 -10.98 11.68 10.89
N LEU A 257 -11.20 12.12 12.14
CA LEU A 257 -11.81 13.40 12.44
C LEU A 257 -10.98 14.56 11.86
N GLY A 258 -9.65 14.57 11.99
CA GLY A 258 -8.81 15.60 11.38
C GLY A 258 -8.76 15.56 9.85
N GLU A 259 -8.96 14.39 9.25
CA GLU A 259 -8.94 14.19 7.80
C GLU A 259 -10.27 14.53 7.11
N ILE A 260 -11.33 14.88 7.85
CA ILE A 260 -12.57 15.40 7.25
C ILE A 260 -12.35 16.73 6.49
N CYS A 261 -11.19 17.37 6.66
CA CYS A 261 -10.77 18.50 5.85
C CYS A 261 -10.74 18.18 4.33
N TRP A 262 -10.51 16.91 3.96
CA TRP A 262 -10.53 16.44 2.57
C TRP A 262 -11.90 15.94 2.12
N VAL A 263 -12.83 15.69 3.06
CA VAL A 263 -14.22 15.31 2.80
C VAL A 263 -15.17 16.13 3.69
N PRO A 264 -15.31 17.45 3.46
CA PRO A 264 -16.00 18.34 4.39
C PRO A 264 -17.43 17.92 4.74
N SER A 265 -18.16 17.28 3.81
CA SER A 265 -19.50 16.74 4.08
C SER A 265 -19.55 15.73 5.23
N ALA A 266 -18.44 15.06 5.55
CA ALA A 266 -18.35 14.15 6.70
C ALA A 266 -18.58 14.85 8.06
N ALA A 267 -18.46 16.18 8.12
CA ALA A 267 -18.80 16.97 9.29
C ALA A 267 -20.28 16.87 9.70
N LEU A 268 -21.15 16.43 8.78
CA LEU A 268 -22.59 16.22 9.00
C LEU A 268 -22.94 14.83 9.54
N GLY A 269 -21.94 13.96 9.74
CA GLY A 269 -22.15 12.61 10.26
C GLY A 269 -22.80 12.64 11.64
N SER A 270 -23.78 11.76 11.87
CA SER A 270 -24.50 11.65 13.16
C SER A 270 -23.60 11.27 14.34
N TYR A 271 -22.41 10.73 14.05
CA TYR A 271 -21.38 10.39 15.03
C TYR A 271 -20.51 11.59 15.44
N ILE A 272 -20.73 12.79 14.87
CA ILE A 272 -20.03 14.04 15.23
C ILE A 272 -21.03 15.02 15.85
N ARG A 273 -20.68 15.53 17.04
CA ARG A 273 -21.37 16.65 17.68
C ARG A 273 -20.46 17.87 17.69
N TRP A 274 -21.02 19.02 17.32
CA TRP A 274 -20.30 20.28 17.27
C TRP A 274 -20.73 21.25 18.37
N GLU A 275 -19.77 21.99 18.91
CA GLU A 275 -19.96 23.04 19.91
C GLU A 275 -19.13 24.27 19.50
N ALA A 276 -19.70 25.47 19.60
CA ALA A 276 -18.95 26.69 19.34
C ALA A 276 -17.88 26.90 20.42
N VAL A 277 -16.68 27.31 20.02
CA VAL A 277 -15.61 27.74 20.95
C VAL A 277 -15.53 29.26 20.94
N ASP A 278 -15.43 29.84 19.74
CA ASP A 278 -15.46 31.28 19.47
C ASP A 278 -15.95 31.53 18.03
N ASP A 279 -15.75 32.76 17.52
CA ASP A 279 -16.21 33.17 16.18
C ASP A 279 -15.54 32.38 15.04
N ASN A 280 -14.33 31.86 15.26
CA ASN A 280 -13.49 31.21 14.24
C ASN A 280 -13.14 29.76 14.59
N CYS A 281 -13.55 29.25 15.74
CA CYS A 281 -13.24 27.89 16.18
C CYS A 281 -14.47 27.15 16.69
N ALA A 282 -14.52 25.85 16.41
CA ALA A 282 -15.54 24.94 16.90
C ALA A 282 -14.92 23.64 17.39
N LYS A 283 -15.49 23.06 18.44
CA LYS A 283 -15.10 21.76 18.97
C LYS A 283 -15.98 20.70 18.34
N ALA A 284 -15.35 19.74 17.68
CA ALA A 284 -16.01 18.50 17.26
C ALA A 284 -15.74 17.42 18.31
N THR A 285 -16.78 16.74 18.75
CA THR A 285 -16.67 15.49 19.53
C THR A 285 -17.23 14.36 18.68
N MET A 286 -16.38 13.38 18.37
CA MET A 286 -16.76 12.19 17.62
C MET A 286 -16.91 11.01 18.56
N THR A 287 -18.02 10.29 18.45
CA THR A 287 -18.30 9.06 19.22
C THR A 287 -18.61 7.91 18.28
N TYR A 288 -17.76 6.90 18.26
CA TYR A 288 -17.93 5.73 17.39
C TYR A 288 -17.21 4.51 17.97
N GLY A 289 -17.80 3.31 17.81
CA GLY A 289 -17.20 2.06 18.31
C GLY A 289 -16.93 2.02 19.82
N GLY A 290 -17.75 2.73 20.62
CA GLY A 290 -17.59 2.83 22.07
C GLY A 290 -16.48 3.79 22.55
N ILE A 291 -15.85 4.54 21.65
CA ILE A 291 -14.81 5.52 21.96
C ILE A 291 -15.32 6.91 21.64
N SER A 292 -14.98 7.87 22.48
CA SER A 292 -15.26 9.29 22.26
C SER A 292 -13.98 10.11 22.38
N ALA A 293 -13.77 11.03 21.45
CA ALA A 293 -12.67 11.99 21.50
C ALA A 293 -13.06 13.30 20.82
N SER A 294 -12.38 14.39 21.17
CA SER A 294 -12.66 15.72 20.65
C SER A 294 -11.43 16.35 20.00
N ALA A 295 -11.69 17.20 19.01
CA ALA A 295 -10.71 18.08 18.40
C ALA A 295 -11.29 19.49 18.21
N ILE A 296 -10.42 20.50 18.25
CA ILE A 296 -10.78 21.89 17.96
C ILE A 296 -10.41 22.17 16.50
N PHE A 297 -11.37 22.66 15.75
CA PHE A 297 -11.24 23.09 14.36
C PHE A 297 -11.24 24.61 14.33
N CYS A 298 -10.25 25.20 13.68
CA CYS A 298 -10.18 26.65 13.53
C CYS A 298 -10.10 27.04 12.05
N PHE A 299 -10.79 28.14 11.74
CA PHE A 299 -11.04 28.62 10.38
C PHE A 299 -10.45 30.02 10.21
N ASP A 300 -10.04 30.37 9.00
CA ASP A 300 -9.60 31.74 8.69
C ASP A 300 -10.77 32.68 8.33
N GLU A 301 -10.45 33.95 8.06
CA GLU A 301 -11.41 34.98 7.66
C GLU A 301 -12.15 34.65 6.34
N ARG A 302 -11.62 33.71 5.55
CA ARG A 302 -12.27 33.20 4.33
C ARG A 302 -13.05 31.91 4.60
N HIS A 303 -13.24 31.56 5.88
CA HIS A 303 -13.94 30.39 6.35
C HIS A 303 -13.32 29.06 5.88
N ARG A 304 -12.01 29.06 5.62
CA ARG A 304 -11.27 27.84 5.27
C ARG A 304 -10.71 27.22 6.53
N LEU A 305 -10.79 25.90 6.66
CA LEU A 305 -10.17 25.16 7.76
C LEU A 305 -8.64 25.30 7.69
N VAL A 306 -8.03 25.90 8.71
CA VAL A 306 -6.58 26.13 8.80
C VAL A 306 -5.87 25.25 9.81
N SER A 307 -6.56 24.81 10.87
CA SER A 307 -5.97 23.89 11.84
C SER A 307 -7.00 22.98 12.50
N VAL A 308 -6.53 21.78 12.88
CA VAL A 308 -7.23 20.85 13.75
C VAL A 308 -6.28 20.46 14.89
N SER A 309 -6.69 20.63 16.14
CA SER A 309 -5.87 20.30 17.31
C SER A 309 -6.60 19.37 18.28
N ALA A 310 -5.86 18.44 18.87
CA ALA A 310 -6.37 17.52 19.89
C ALA A 310 -5.23 17.02 20.78
N ASN A 311 -5.58 16.47 21.95
CA ASN A 311 -4.67 15.63 22.71
C ASN A 311 -4.81 14.19 22.20
N ARG A 312 -3.73 13.64 21.64
CA ARG A 312 -3.72 12.30 21.02
C ARG A 312 -2.62 11.44 21.64
N TYR A 313 -2.86 10.14 21.77
CA TYR A 313 -1.79 9.21 22.17
C TYR A 313 -0.68 9.16 21.13
N MET A 314 0.54 9.50 21.54
CA MET A 314 1.73 9.33 20.71
C MET A 314 2.24 7.89 20.86
N GLY A 315 1.88 7.03 19.90
CA GLY A 315 2.20 5.60 19.92
C GLY A 315 1.13 4.72 20.58
N GLY A 316 1.43 3.43 20.77
CA GLY A 316 0.47 2.43 21.31
C GLY A 316 0.98 1.63 22.51
N GLY A 317 2.17 1.95 23.03
CA GLY A 317 2.75 1.28 24.19
C GLY A 317 2.10 1.69 25.52
N GLU A 318 2.44 0.97 26.59
CA GLU A 318 1.96 1.26 27.95
C GLU A 318 2.29 2.70 28.36
N ASP A 319 3.51 3.16 28.05
CA ASP A 319 3.98 4.52 28.37
C ASP A 319 3.48 5.62 27.42
N SER A 320 2.68 5.28 26.41
CA SER A 320 2.15 6.28 25.47
C SER A 320 1.28 7.30 26.20
N GLN A 321 1.65 8.57 26.07
CA GLN A 321 0.99 9.71 26.68
C GLN A 321 0.11 10.44 25.68
N LEU A 322 -0.91 11.13 26.20
CA LEU A 322 -1.61 12.15 25.43
C LEU A 322 -0.68 13.34 25.21
N THR A 323 -0.52 13.72 23.97
CA THR A 323 0.37 14.81 23.54
C THR A 323 -0.40 15.70 22.58
N PRO A 324 -0.22 17.04 22.65
CA PRO A 324 -0.86 17.93 21.70
C PRO A 324 -0.43 17.56 20.28
N TRP A 325 -1.44 17.35 19.45
CA TRP A 325 -1.34 16.92 18.07
C TRP A 325 -2.09 17.93 17.22
N VAL A 326 -1.39 18.52 16.25
CA VAL A 326 -1.93 19.59 15.41
C VAL A 326 -1.76 19.23 13.94
N VAL A 327 -2.84 19.33 13.19
CA VAL A 327 -2.84 19.33 11.73
C VAL A 327 -2.93 20.77 11.27
N THR A 328 -1.99 21.22 10.46
CA THR A 328 -2.03 22.53 9.79
C THR A 328 -2.37 22.33 8.32
N CYS A 329 -3.35 23.08 7.83
CA CYS A 329 -3.82 23.05 6.46
C CYS A 329 -3.29 24.26 5.68
N GLN A 330 -2.83 24.04 4.46
CA GLN A 330 -2.24 25.04 3.58
C GLN A 330 -2.75 24.83 2.15
N ASN A 331 -2.69 25.89 1.35
CA ASN A 331 -2.97 25.87 -0.10
C ASN A 331 -4.27 25.15 -0.47
N TRP A 332 -5.37 25.90 -0.61
CA TRP A 332 -6.68 25.33 -0.93
C TRP A 332 -6.93 25.32 -2.43
N GLN A 333 -7.46 24.23 -2.94
CA GLN A 333 -7.89 24.08 -4.33
C GLN A 333 -9.27 23.45 -4.39
N VAL A 334 -9.98 23.70 -5.49
CA VAL A 334 -11.23 23.00 -5.81
C VAL A 334 -10.87 21.73 -6.56
N MET A 335 -11.16 20.57 -5.97
CA MET A 335 -10.98 19.26 -6.60
C MET A 335 -12.33 18.56 -6.65
N GLN A 336 -12.75 18.08 -7.83
CA GLN A 336 -14.06 17.44 -8.02
C GLN A 336 -15.25 18.27 -7.47
N GLY A 337 -15.16 19.60 -7.58
CA GLY A 337 -16.20 20.54 -7.10
C GLY A 337 -16.15 20.88 -5.61
N VAL A 338 -15.23 20.31 -4.84
CA VAL A 338 -15.08 20.56 -3.38
C VAL A 338 -13.78 21.32 -3.12
N LYS A 339 -13.84 22.39 -2.33
CA LYS A 339 -12.66 23.17 -1.94
C LYS A 339 -12.01 22.56 -0.70
N ILE A 340 -10.78 22.08 -0.85
CA ILE A 340 -10.03 21.37 0.19
C ILE A 340 -8.60 21.93 0.31
N PRO A 341 -7.92 21.79 1.47
CA PRO A 341 -6.49 22.01 1.53
C PRO A 341 -5.74 20.89 0.79
N VAL A 342 -4.86 21.25 -0.12
CA VAL A 342 -4.03 20.30 -0.87
C VAL A 342 -2.62 20.17 -0.33
N GLN A 343 -2.21 21.00 0.63
CA GLN A 343 -0.93 20.85 1.32
C GLN A 343 -1.10 21.05 2.82
N GLY A 344 -0.17 20.55 3.60
CA GLY A 344 -0.16 20.79 5.03
C GLY A 344 0.81 19.90 5.77
N TYR A 345 0.71 19.92 7.09
CA TYR A 345 1.59 19.12 7.92
C TYR A 345 0.99 18.76 9.27
N VAL A 346 1.59 17.76 9.90
CA VAL A 346 1.24 17.26 11.23
C VAL A 346 2.39 17.52 12.18
N THR A 347 2.08 18.14 13.31
CA THR A 347 3.04 18.48 14.38
C THR A 347 2.60 17.84 15.70
N TRP A 348 3.57 17.30 16.43
CA TRP A 348 3.44 17.00 17.85
C TRP A 348 4.15 18.09 18.65
N GLU A 349 3.45 18.71 19.60
CA GLU A 349 4.08 19.72 20.47
C GLU A 349 4.68 18.98 21.67
N LEU A 350 6.01 18.85 21.68
CA LEU A 350 6.73 18.15 22.75
C LEU A 350 7.31 19.17 23.74
N PRO A 351 7.57 18.78 24.99
CA PRO A 351 8.30 19.63 25.94
C PRO A 351 9.68 20.08 25.43
N THR A 352 10.28 19.30 24.53
CA THR A 352 11.57 19.58 23.89
C THR A 352 11.47 20.43 22.62
N GLY A 353 10.26 20.80 22.20
CA GLY A 353 9.97 21.57 21.00
C GLY A 353 9.14 20.81 19.97
N ASP A 354 8.73 21.52 18.93
CA ASP A 354 7.81 21.00 17.92
C ASP A 354 8.42 19.88 17.06
N PHE A 355 7.75 18.75 17.05
CA PHE A 355 8.07 17.63 16.20
C PHE A 355 7.10 17.56 15.00
N LYS A 356 7.51 18.20 13.91
CA LYS A 356 6.88 18.05 12.59
C LYS A 356 7.10 16.62 12.07
N ALA A 357 6.05 15.80 12.09
CA ALA A 357 6.11 14.37 11.82
C ALA A 357 5.74 14.00 10.38
N TYR A 358 4.87 14.78 9.73
CA TYR A 358 4.44 14.50 8.36
C TYR A 358 4.15 15.79 7.61
N ASP A 359 4.81 16.00 6.47
CA ASP A 359 4.47 16.96 5.43
C ASP A 359 3.69 16.22 4.34
N TRP A 360 2.53 16.74 3.93
CA TRP A 360 1.66 16.09 2.96
C TRP A 360 1.20 17.04 1.85
N GLU A 361 1.00 16.45 0.67
CA GLU A 361 0.41 17.07 -0.52
C GLU A 361 -0.60 16.09 -1.14
N ILE A 362 -1.80 16.58 -1.42
CA ILE A 362 -2.84 15.85 -2.15
C ILE A 362 -2.61 16.07 -3.64
N THR A 363 -2.30 14.99 -4.35
CA THR A 363 -2.04 15.03 -5.80
C THR A 363 -3.27 14.66 -6.63
N ASP A 364 -4.18 13.89 -6.06
CA ASP A 364 -5.44 13.51 -6.68
C ASP A 364 -6.48 13.16 -5.62
N ILE A 365 -7.75 13.44 -5.89
CA ILE A 365 -8.88 12.97 -5.08
C ILE A 365 -10.08 12.67 -5.98
N THR A 366 -10.72 11.53 -5.72
CA THR A 366 -11.97 11.12 -6.36
C THR A 366 -13.01 10.90 -5.28
N TYR A 367 -14.15 11.57 -5.42
CA TYR A 367 -15.32 11.32 -4.58
C TYR A 367 -16.23 10.34 -5.27
N ALA A 368 -16.63 9.32 -4.52
CA ALA A 368 -17.60 8.35 -4.93
C ALA A 368 -18.89 8.63 -4.15
N SER A 369 -19.91 9.08 -4.88
CA SER A 369 -21.29 8.93 -4.44
C SER A 369 -21.65 7.44 -4.44
N PRO A 370 -22.71 7.01 -3.77
CA PRO A 370 -23.04 5.59 -3.55
C PRO A 370 -23.24 4.71 -4.81
N ALA A 371 -23.02 5.22 -6.02
CA ALA A 371 -23.05 4.49 -7.29
C ALA A 371 -21.65 4.15 -7.87
N PHE A 372 -20.54 4.38 -7.15
CA PHE A 372 -19.22 4.21 -7.74
C PHE A 372 -18.80 2.74 -7.85
N HIS A 373 -18.73 2.25 -9.10
CA HIS A 373 -18.09 1.01 -9.48
C HIS A 373 -16.64 0.94 -9.02
N GLN A 374 -16.19 -0.29 -8.72
CA GLN A 374 -14.80 -0.60 -8.38
C GLN A 374 -13.82 0.15 -9.29
N PRO A 375 -12.73 0.74 -8.76
CA PRO A 375 -11.64 1.15 -9.63
C PRO A 375 -11.24 -0.07 -10.47
N GLU A 376 -11.15 0.09 -11.79
CA GLU A 376 -10.52 -0.90 -12.64
C GLU A 376 -9.14 -1.18 -12.04
N ILE A 377 -9.02 -2.33 -11.37
CA ILE A 377 -7.74 -2.93 -11.10
C ILE A 377 -7.22 -3.24 -12.49
N LYS A 378 -6.38 -2.35 -13.04
CA LYS A 378 -5.62 -2.62 -14.26
C LYS A 378 -4.76 -3.84 -13.97
N THR A 379 -5.31 -5.01 -14.28
CA THR A 379 -4.51 -6.18 -14.56
C THR A 379 -3.80 -5.84 -15.86
N GLU A 380 -2.48 -5.72 -15.80
CA GLU A 380 -1.62 -5.73 -17.00
C GLU A 380 -1.83 -7.07 -17.71
N ASN A 381 -2.89 -7.21 -18.50
CA ASN A 381 -3.09 -8.33 -19.42
C ASN A 381 -4.25 -8.15 -20.42
N ASP A 382 -4.57 -6.92 -20.83
CA ASP A 382 -5.46 -6.71 -21.99
C ASP A 382 -4.64 -6.28 -23.22
N THR A 383 -3.92 -7.23 -23.81
CA THR A 383 -3.52 -7.13 -25.23
C THR A 383 -4.71 -7.56 -26.08
N ARG A 384 -5.70 -6.66 -26.22
CA ARG A 384 -6.59 -6.69 -27.38
C ARG A 384 -5.93 -5.88 -28.49
N ILE A 385 -5.51 -6.60 -29.51
CA ILE A 385 -5.08 -6.07 -30.80
C ILE A 385 -6.27 -5.30 -31.39
N PRO A 386 -6.13 -4.03 -31.79
CA PRO A 386 -7.17 -3.32 -32.51
C PRO A 386 -7.32 -3.90 -33.93
N LEU A 387 -8.45 -4.55 -34.19
CA LEU A 387 -8.95 -4.82 -35.53
C LEU A 387 -9.44 -3.51 -36.15
N HIS A 388 -8.52 -2.68 -36.64
CA HIS A 388 -8.85 -1.59 -37.57
C HIS A 388 -7.61 -1.26 -38.41
N GLN A 389 -7.39 -2.05 -39.46
CA GLN A 389 -6.63 -1.63 -40.64
C GLN A 389 -6.93 -2.63 -41.77
N THR A 390 -8.00 -2.39 -42.52
CA THR A 390 -8.23 -2.94 -43.87
C THR A 390 -9.50 -2.29 -44.43
N ALA A 391 -9.36 -1.13 -45.08
CA ALA A 391 -10.23 -0.65 -46.15
C ALA A 391 -9.82 0.79 -46.54
N GLN A 392 -8.65 0.94 -47.15
CA GLN A 392 -8.32 2.10 -47.97
C GLN A 392 -7.21 1.70 -48.94
N LEU A 393 -7.58 0.93 -49.96
CA LEU A 393 -6.79 0.68 -51.17
C LEU A 393 -7.69 -0.03 -52.18
N GLU A 394 -8.60 0.74 -52.79
CA GLU A 394 -9.22 0.41 -54.09
C GLU A 394 -9.77 1.71 -54.70
N LYS A 395 -8.84 2.51 -55.21
CA LYS A 395 -9.09 3.56 -56.21
C LYS A 395 -7.97 3.48 -57.22
N THR A 396 -8.01 2.48 -58.09
CA THR A 396 -7.52 2.58 -59.47
C THR A 396 -8.09 1.40 -60.26
N ILE A 397 -8.51 1.68 -61.49
CA ILE A 397 -8.85 0.76 -62.59
C ILE A 397 -10.36 0.51 -62.79
N HIS A 398 -10.85 1.27 -63.80
CA HIS A 398 -12.07 1.18 -64.61
C HIS A 398 -13.39 1.68 -64.03
#